data_AF-S4R228-F1
#
_entry.id   AF-S4R228-F1
#
_cell.length_a   1.000
_cell.length_b   1.000
_cell.length_c   1.000
_cell.angle_alpha   90.00
_cell.angle_beta   90.00
_cell.angle_gamma   90.00
#
_symmetry.space_group_name_H-M   'P 1'
#
loop_
_entity.id
_entity.type
_entity.pdbx_description
1 polymer ?
#
loop_
_entity_poly.entity_id
_entity_poly.type
_entity_poly.pdbx_seq_one_letter_code
_entity_poly.pdbx_strand_id
1 'polypeptide(L)'
;MAPKVTSELLRQLRQAMRNSEYVAEPIQAYIIPSGDAHQSEYIAPCDCRRAFVSGFDGSAGTAIITEEHAAMWTDGRYFLQAAKQMDNNWTLMKMGLKDTPTQEDWLVSVLPEGSRVGV
;
A
#
# COMPACT_ATOMS: atom_id res chain seq x y z
N MET A 1 19.77 8.53 2.23
CA MET A 1 18.61 9.34 2.67
C MET A 1 17.86 8.49 3.68
N ALA A 2 17.43 9.05 4.81
CA ALA A 2 16.63 8.30 5.77
C ALA A 2 15.24 8.00 5.17
N PRO A 3 14.63 6.84 5.50
CA PRO A 3 13.28 6.55 5.05
C PRO A 3 12.27 7.55 5.62
N LYS A 4 11.16 7.76 4.90
CA LYS A 4 10.06 8.59 5.39
C LYS A 4 9.44 7.89 6.61
N VAL A 5 9.28 8.60 7.72
CA VAL A 5 8.52 8.09 8.87
C VAL A 5 7.03 8.15 8.55
N THR A 6 6.37 7.00 8.53
CA THR A 6 4.98 6.81 8.10
C THR A 6 4.04 6.33 9.20
N SER A 7 4.55 6.09 10.42
CA SER A 7 3.76 5.53 11.53
C SER A 7 2.46 6.32 11.81
N GLU A 8 2.53 7.66 11.84
CA GLU A 8 1.36 8.49 12.07
C GLU A 8 0.40 8.51 10.86
N LEU A 9 0.93 8.50 9.64
CA LEU A 9 0.09 8.43 8.43
C LEU A 9 -0.68 7.10 8.36
N LEU A 10 -0.02 5.98 8.69
CA LEU A 10 -0.66 4.68 8.76
C LEU A 10 -1.71 4.63 9.87
N ARG A 11 -1.44 5.24 11.04
CA ARG A 11 -2.42 5.36 12.12
C ARG A 11 -3.67 6.10 11.66
N GLN A 12 -3.50 7.25 10.98
CA GLN A 12 -4.60 8.04 10.44
C GLN A 12 -5.39 7.29 9.36
N LEU A 13 -4.70 6.60 8.44
CA LEU A 13 -5.35 5.82 7.40
C LEU A 13 -6.18 4.67 8.00
N ARG A 14 -5.63 3.94 8.98
CA ARG A 14 -6.37 2.88 9.71
C ARG A 14 -7.57 3.42 10.48
N GLN A 15 -7.51 4.65 10.97
CA GLN A 15 -8.66 5.32 11.56
C GLN A 15 -9.72 5.66 10.48
N ALA A 16 -9.30 6.16 9.32
CA ALA A 16 -10.20 6.47 8.21
C ALA A 16 -10.90 5.21 7.65
N MET A 17 -10.20 4.06 7.60
CA MET A 17 -10.75 2.75 7.22
C MET A 17 -11.96 2.31 8.09
N ARG A 18 -12.13 2.90 9.28
CA ARG A 18 -13.22 2.61 10.22
C ARG A 18 -14.19 3.77 10.38
N ASN A 19 -13.97 4.90 9.69
CA ASN A 19 -14.79 6.09 9.83
C ASN A 19 -16.12 5.90 9.07
N SER A 20 -17.23 6.02 9.80
CA SER A 20 -18.59 5.89 9.27
C SER A 20 -18.97 6.96 8.23
N GLU A 21 -18.22 8.06 8.15
CA GLU A 21 -18.39 9.06 7.09
C GLU A 21 -17.96 8.55 5.71
N TYR A 22 -17.00 7.62 5.66
CA TYR A 22 -16.42 7.12 4.41
C TYR A 22 -16.93 5.73 4.05
N VAL A 23 -17.18 4.88 5.04
CA VAL A 23 -17.61 3.49 4.85
C VAL A 23 -18.81 3.17 5.74
N ALA A 24 -19.80 2.45 5.22
CA ALA A 24 -20.95 2.02 6.00
C ALA A 24 -20.56 1.03 7.13
N GLU A 25 -19.55 0.19 6.86
CA GLU A 25 -18.96 -0.73 7.83
C GLU A 25 -17.43 -0.69 7.68
N PRO A 26 -16.67 -0.92 8.76
CA PRO A 26 -15.21 -0.93 8.72
C PRO A 26 -14.64 -1.87 7.66
N ILE A 27 -13.63 -1.39 6.92
CA ILE A 27 -12.82 -2.21 6.02
C ILE A 27 -11.54 -2.66 6.72
N GLN A 28 -11.14 -3.91 6.49
CA GLN A 28 -9.97 -4.54 7.13
C GLN A 28 -8.70 -4.39 6.28
N ALA A 29 -8.86 -4.04 5.00
CA ALA A 29 -7.77 -3.71 4.10
C ALA A 29 -8.14 -2.56 3.16
N TYR A 30 -7.15 -1.78 2.75
CA TYR A 30 -7.28 -0.72 1.76
C TYR A 30 -6.13 -0.78 0.74
N ILE A 31 -6.49 -0.79 -0.54
CA ILE A 31 -5.56 -0.89 -1.68
C ILE A 31 -5.31 0.52 -2.24
N ILE A 32 -4.05 0.88 -2.41
CA ILE A 32 -3.63 2.17 -2.98
C ILE A 32 -2.75 1.90 -4.22
N PRO A 33 -3.33 1.93 -5.43
CA PRO A 33 -2.57 1.74 -6.67
C PRO A 33 -1.73 2.98 -7.01
N SER A 34 -0.84 2.84 -7.99
CA SER A 34 -0.08 3.98 -8.54
C SER A 34 -0.88 4.84 -9.52
N GLY A 35 -1.88 4.26 -10.18
CA GLY A 35 -2.60 4.90 -11.28
C GLY A 35 -3.54 6.02 -10.84
N ASP A 36 -3.90 6.88 -11.79
CA ASP A 36 -4.95 7.88 -11.65
C ASP A 36 -6.27 7.39 -12.28
N ALA A 37 -7.26 8.27 -12.31
CA ALA A 37 -8.58 7.98 -12.86
C ALA A 37 -8.59 7.71 -14.38
N HIS A 38 -7.51 8.05 -15.09
CA HIS A 38 -7.43 8.02 -16.55
C HIS A 38 -6.37 7.04 -17.08
N GLN A 39 -5.76 6.24 -16.19
CA GLN A 39 -4.72 5.29 -16.54
C GLN A 39 -3.55 6.00 -17.25
N SER A 40 -3.23 7.21 -16.79
CA SER A 40 -2.15 8.02 -17.34
C SER A 40 -0.81 7.30 -17.21
N GLU A 41 0.06 7.47 -18.20
CA GLU A 41 1.42 6.93 -18.17
C GLU A 41 2.29 7.62 -17.10
N TYR A 42 2.08 8.92 -16.91
CA TYR A 42 2.77 9.74 -15.91
C TYR A 42 1.76 10.35 -14.96
N ILE A 43 1.98 10.14 -13.66
CA ILE A 43 1.02 10.50 -12.62
C ILE A 43 1.32 11.91 -12.11
N ALA A 44 0.29 12.74 -12.04
CA ALA A 44 0.40 14.08 -11.48
C ALA A 44 0.76 14.02 -9.98
N PRO A 45 1.49 15.00 -9.43
CA PRO A 45 1.90 14.98 -8.01
C PRO A 45 0.74 14.80 -7.02
N CYS A 46 -0.45 15.31 -7.33
CA CYS A 46 -1.65 15.15 -6.49
C CYS A 46 -2.18 13.71 -6.44
N ASP A 47 -1.89 12.90 -7.46
CA ASP A 47 -2.34 11.50 -7.58
C ASP A 47 -1.27 10.49 -7.16
N CYS A 48 -0.07 10.95 -6.77
CA CYS A 48 1.01 10.13 -6.19
C CYS A 48 0.70 9.64 -4.76
N ARG A 49 -0.51 9.15 -4.52
CA ARG A 49 -1.09 8.74 -3.21
C ARG A 49 -0.27 7.64 -2.55
N ARG A 50 0.15 6.64 -3.34
CA ARG A 50 1.03 5.55 -2.88
C ARG A 50 2.36 6.09 -2.34
N ALA A 51 2.97 7.05 -3.01
CA ALA A 51 4.20 7.68 -2.55
C ALA A 51 3.98 8.53 -1.29
N PHE A 52 2.83 9.21 -1.21
CA PHE A 52 2.45 9.95 0.00
C PHE A 52 2.35 9.04 1.23
N VAL A 53 1.68 7.89 1.15
CA VAL A 53 1.50 7.02 2.33
C VAL A 53 2.75 6.24 2.72
N SER A 54 3.61 5.89 1.75
CA SER A 54 4.75 4.96 1.97
C SER A 54 6.13 5.62 1.97
N GLY A 55 6.26 6.80 1.36
CA GLY A 55 7.55 7.40 1.03
C GLY A 55 8.23 6.80 -0.21
N PHE A 56 7.73 5.69 -0.77
CA PHE A 56 8.27 5.09 -1.99
C PHE A 56 7.71 5.79 -3.23
N ASP A 57 8.60 6.46 -3.99
CA ASP A 57 8.27 7.34 -5.12
C ASP A 57 8.60 6.75 -6.50
N GLY A 58 8.90 5.44 -6.59
CA GLY A 58 9.11 4.76 -7.88
C GLY A 58 7.88 4.82 -8.80
N SER A 59 8.05 4.65 -10.11
CA SER A 59 6.91 4.84 -11.03
C SER A 59 5.86 3.73 -10.93
N ALA A 60 6.19 2.57 -10.36
CA ALA A 60 5.30 1.42 -10.27
C ALA A 60 5.25 0.82 -8.86
N GLY A 61 4.05 0.53 -8.40
CA GLY A 61 3.80 -0.27 -7.21
C GLY A 61 2.36 -0.19 -6.70
N THR A 62 2.01 -1.09 -5.81
CA THR A 62 0.70 -1.10 -5.14
C THR A 62 0.93 -1.27 -3.66
N ALA A 63 0.40 -0.34 -2.86
CA ALA A 63 0.38 -0.45 -1.42
C ALA A 63 -0.92 -1.11 -0.97
N ILE A 64 -0.83 -2.03 -0.02
CA ILE A 64 -2.00 -2.59 0.66
C ILE A 64 -1.78 -2.41 2.16
N ILE A 65 -2.73 -1.75 2.81
CA ILE A 65 -2.69 -1.49 4.25
C ILE A 65 -3.80 -2.31 4.89
N THR A 66 -3.44 -3.14 5.86
CA THR A 66 -4.39 -3.83 6.74
C THR A 66 -4.35 -3.21 8.13
N GLU A 67 -5.18 -3.72 9.05
CA GLU A 67 -5.15 -3.29 10.45
C GLU A 67 -3.77 -3.50 11.10
N GLU A 68 -3.06 -4.56 10.69
CA GLU A 68 -1.78 -4.98 11.29
C GLU A 68 -0.57 -4.70 10.38
N HIS A 69 -0.74 -4.81 9.06
CA HIS A 69 0.36 -4.78 8.10
C HIS A 69 0.27 -3.58 7.14
N ALA A 70 1.41 -3.18 6.59
CA ALA A 70 1.50 -2.35 5.41
C ALA A 70 2.47 -3.03 4.44
N ALA A 71 2.00 -3.38 3.25
CA ALA A 71 2.78 -4.12 2.26
C ALA A 71 2.85 -3.34 0.94
N MET A 72 4.00 -3.42 0.26
CA MET A 72 4.27 -2.73 -1.00
C MET A 72 4.72 -3.72 -2.07
N TRP A 73 3.90 -3.93 -3.09
CA TRP A 73 4.30 -4.65 -4.29
C TRP A 73 4.97 -3.71 -5.26
N THR A 74 6.13 -4.09 -5.77
CA THR A 74 6.78 -3.42 -6.89
C THR A 74 7.64 -4.42 -7.66
N ASP A 75 8.07 -4.03 -8.85
CA ASP A 75 8.90 -4.86 -9.72
C ASP A 75 10.42 -4.66 -9.49
N GLY A 76 11.22 -5.48 -10.17
CA GLY A 76 12.67 -5.58 -9.98
C GLY A 76 13.44 -4.26 -10.16
N ARG A 77 12.89 -3.28 -10.89
CA ARG A 77 13.51 -1.95 -11.04
C ARG A 77 13.65 -1.23 -9.70
N TYR A 78 12.76 -1.52 -8.75
CA TYR A 78 12.56 -0.71 -7.56
C TYR A 78 12.87 -1.41 -6.23
N PHE A 79 13.27 -2.68 -6.20
CA PHE A 79 13.52 -3.40 -4.94
C PHE A 79 14.47 -2.66 -3.99
N LEU A 80 15.57 -2.14 -4.52
CA LEU A 80 16.56 -1.40 -3.71
C LEU A 80 16.08 0.00 -3.32
N GLN A 81 15.29 0.65 -4.18
CA GLN A 81 14.75 1.99 -3.91
C GLN A 81 13.67 1.91 -2.83
N ALA A 82 12.71 0.99 -2.98
CA ALA A 82 11.62 0.78 -2.03
C ALA A 82 12.16 0.40 -0.64
N ALA A 83 13.14 -0.51 -0.56
CA ALA A 83 13.77 -0.89 0.71
C ALA A 83 14.52 0.25 1.41
N LYS A 84 14.97 1.29 0.68
CA LYS A 84 15.67 2.45 1.25
C LYS A 84 14.73 3.59 1.64
N GLN A 85 13.60 3.72 0.95
CA GLN A 85 12.67 4.84 1.13
C GLN A 85 11.56 4.57 2.14
N MET A 86 11.14 3.31 2.28
CA MET A 86 10.12 2.91 3.26
C MET A 86 10.75 2.64 4.63
N ASP A 87 10.03 3.00 5.70
CA ASP A 87 10.43 2.68 7.07
C ASP A 87 10.06 1.23 7.46
N ASN A 88 10.34 0.87 8.71
CA ASN A 88 10.13 -0.48 9.24
C ASN A 88 8.66 -0.90 9.37
N ASN A 89 7.70 0.00 9.11
CA ASN A 89 6.29 -0.38 9.10
C ASN A 89 5.93 -1.18 7.83
N TRP A 90 6.74 -1.07 6.77
CA TRP A 90 6.44 -1.62 5.45
C TRP A 90 7.13 -2.95 5.20
N THR A 91 6.37 -3.89 4.61
CA THR A 91 6.88 -5.14 4.07
C THR A 91 6.99 -5.02 2.55
N LEU A 92 8.21 -5.18 2.02
CA LEU A 92 8.45 -5.16 0.58
C LEU A 92 8.11 -6.51 -0.05
N MET A 93 7.15 -6.50 -0.98
CA MET A 93 6.71 -7.65 -1.77
C MET A 93 7.33 -7.57 -3.17
N LYS A 94 8.29 -8.46 -3.45
CA LYS A 94 9.14 -8.41 -4.65
C LYS A 94 8.49 -9.15 -5.83
N MET A 95 7.73 -8.44 -6.66
CA MET A 95 7.01 -9.05 -7.78
C MET A 95 7.96 -9.81 -8.73
N GLY A 96 7.51 -10.98 -9.20
CA GLY A 96 8.27 -11.83 -10.11
C GLY A 96 9.21 -12.84 -9.44
N LEU A 97 9.36 -12.79 -8.11
CA LEU A 97 10.04 -13.87 -7.37
C LEU A 97 9.07 -15.00 -7.05
N LYS A 98 9.56 -16.25 -7.12
CA LYS A 98 8.77 -17.47 -6.93
C LYS A 98 7.99 -17.50 -5.62
N ASP A 99 8.59 -16.98 -4.55
CA ASP A 99 8.03 -17.05 -3.19
C ASP A 99 7.22 -15.80 -2.81
N THR A 100 7.07 -14.83 -3.72
CA THR A 100 6.27 -13.63 -3.42
C THR A 100 4.80 -13.90 -3.75
N PRO A 101 3.88 -13.80 -2.77
CA PRO A 101 2.47 -14.01 -3.03
C PRO A 101 1.90 -12.92 -3.93
N THR A 102 0.83 -13.25 -4.64
CA THR A 102 -0.03 -12.26 -5.28
C THR A 102 -0.70 -11.39 -4.21
N GLN A 103 -1.31 -10.26 -4.62
CA GLN A 103 -1.95 -9.35 -3.67
C GLN A 103 -3.16 -10.03 -3.01
N GLU A 104 -3.93 -10.74 -3.81
CA GLU A 104 -5.12 -11.50 -3.43
C GLU A 104 -4.77 -12.70 -2.54
N ASP A 105 -3.75 -13.49 -2.87
CA ASP A 105 -3.31 -14.61 -2.02
C ASP A 105 -2.80 -14.10 -0.67
N TRP A 106 -2.07 -12.98 -0.66
CA TRP A 106 -1.61 -12.37 0.58
C TRP A 106 -2.78 -11.86 1.42
N LEU A 107 -3.74 -11.16 0.81
CA LEU A 107 -4.95 -10.68 1.50
C LEU A 107 -5.72 -11.83 2.14
N VAL A 108 -5.94 -12.93 1.42
CA VAL A 108 -6.61 -14.13 1.96
C VAL A 108 -5.82 -14.72 3.14
N SER A 109 -4.49 -14.67 3.11
CA SER A 109 -3.64 -15.21 4.17
C SER A 109 -3.62 -14.37 5.46
N VAL A 110 -3.86 -13.06 5.38
CA VAL A 110 -3.73 -12.14 6.53
C VAL A 110 -5.06 -11.59 7.04
N LEU A 111 -6.15 -11.72 6.26
CA LEU A 111 -7.45 -11.19 6.65
C LEU A 111 -8.29 -12.23 7.42
N PRO A 112 -8.99 -11.80 8.48
CA PRO A 112 -10.04 -12.60 9.12
C PRO A 112 -11.16 -12.97 8.15
N GLU A 113 -11.91 -14.04 8.43
CA GLU A 113 -13.11 -14.38 7.69
C GLU A 113 -14.14 -13.23 7.72
N GLY A 114 -14.82 -13.01 6.59
CA GLY A 114 -15.82 -11.94 6.45
C GLY A 114 -15.24 -10.53 6.30
N SER A 115 -13.91 -10.41 6.11
CA SER A 115 -13.26 -9.12 5.89
C SER A 115 -13.68 -8.42 4.60
N ARG A 116 -13.68 -7.09 4.64
CA ARG A 116 -13.97 -6.18 3.52
C ARG A 116 -12.70 -5.46 3.09
N VAL A 117 -12.50 -5.36 1.78
CA VAL A 117 -11.35 -4.69 1.17
C VAL A 117 -11.85 -3.48 0.39
N GLY A 118 -11.32 -2.30 0.69
CA GLY A 118 -11.57 -1.08 -0.08
C GLY A 118 -10.45 -0.76 -1.07
N VAL A 119 -10.75 0.06 -2.07
CA VAL A 119 -9.81 0.64 -3.04
C VAL A 119 -10.26 2.06 -3.39
#